data_AF-Q87C55-F1
#
_entry.id   AF-Q87C55-F1
#
_cell.length_a   1.000
_cell.length_b   1.000
_cell.length_c   1.000
_cell.angle_alpha   90.00
_cell.angle_beta   90.00
_cell.angle_gamma   90.00
#
_symmetry.space_group_name_H-M   'P 1'
#
loop_
_entity.id
_entity.type
_entity.pdbx_description
1 polymer ?
#
loop_
_entity_poly.entity_id
_entity_poly.type
_entity_poly.pdbx_seq_one_letter_code
_entity_poly.pdbx_strand_id
1 'polypeptide(L)'
;MLDKKNPKNELVIAGIEVKATPRGSVGGSNKSGTTKVFDSRALTDAQIKDYAQQLTGGVPLKQTRTPGVYMAELSDGTTVRLRSVSSSDQLTKARWTIDIEKNPTLRGVTDQRVELKFR
;
A
#
# COMPACT_ATOMS: atom_id res chain seq x y z
N MET A 1 11.47 6.27 2.16
CA MET A 1 11.99 6.51 3.52
C MET A 1 10.93 7.28 4.30
N LEU A 2 10.25 6.62 5.25
CA LEU A 2 9.16 7.22 6.04
C LEU A 2 9.76 8.10 7.14
N ASP A 3 9.96 9.37 6.82
CA ASP A 3 10.39 10.39 7.76
C ASP A 3 9.22 10.76 8.69
N LYS A 4 9.45 10.66 10.01
CA LYS A 4 8.48 11.04 11.06
C LYS A 4 8.08 12.51 11.01
N LYS A 5 8.86 13.36 10.30
CA LYS A 5 8.63 14.79 10.13
C LYS A 5 8.15 15.19 8.74
N ASN A 6 7.90 14.26 7.82
CA ASN A 6 7.42 14.61 6.48
C ASN A 6 5.88 14.67 6.47
N PRO A 7 5.25 15.87 6.42
CA PRO A 7 3.81 16.07 6.56
C PRO A 7 3.02 15.66 5.31
N LYS A 8 3.68 15.28 4.23
CA LYS A 8 3.00 14.96 2.98
C LYS A 8 2.37 13.57 3.08
N ASN A 9 1.14 13.55 3.56
CA ASN A 9 0.15 12.48 3.40
C ASN A 9 -0.26 12.35 1.92
N GLU A 10 0.66 12.54 0.98
CA GLU A 10 0.43 12.63 -0.45
C GLU A 10 1.26 11.55 -1.13
N LEU A 11 0.67 10.89 -2.11
CA LEU A 11 1.33 9.93 -2.95
C LEU A 11 1.03 10.29 -4.40
N VAL A 12 2.06 10.35 -5.25
CA VAL A 12 1.88 10.63 -6.68
C VAL A 12 1.94 9.30 -7.43
N ILE A 13 0.84 8.95 -8.11
CA ILE A 13 0.73 7.75 -8.95
C ILE A 13 0.36 8.22 -10.35
N ALA A 14 1.19 7.87 -11.34
CA ALA A 14 0.96 8.25 -12.74
C ALA A 14 0.70 9.77 -12.92
N GLY A 15 1.40 10.62 -12.16
CA GLY A 15 1.22 12.08 -12.18
C GLY A 15 0.01 12.60 -11.40
N ILE A 16 -0.80 11.73 -10.81
CA ILE A 16 -1.97 12.10 -9.99
C ILE A 16 -1.59 12.05 -8.52
N GLU A 17 -1.74 13.18 -7.84
CA GLU A 17 -1.58 13.24 -6.39
C GLU A 17 -2.84 12.70 -5.68
N VAL A 18 -2.65 11.72 -4.80
CA VAL A 18 -3.69 11.20 -3.91
C VAL A 18 -3.34 11.46 -2.46
N LYS A 19 -4.35 11.82 -1.66
CA LYS A 19 -4.18 12.20 -0.25
C LYS A 19 -4.61 11.08 0.68
N ALA A 20 -3.78 10.77 1.66
CA ALA A 20 -4.11 9.88 2.74
C ALA A 20 -5.10 10.57 3.70
N THR A 21 -6.06 9.81 4.19
CA THR A 21 -7.00 10.31 5.20
C THR A 21 -6.28 10.61 6.51
N PRO A 22 -6.85 11.47 7.36
CA PRO A 22 -6.31 11.77 8.68
C PRO A 22 -6.01 10.50 9.50
N ARG A 23 -4.97 10.57 10.34
CA ARG A 23 -4.63 9.45 11.23
C ARG A 23 -5.67 9.26 12.31
N GLY A 24 -6.02 8.01 12.60
CA GLY A 24 -6.96 7.64 13.65
C GLY A 24 -8.43 7.90 13.32
N SER A 25 -8.76 8.31 12.09
CA SER A 25 -10.14 8.41 11.64
C SER A 25 -10.75 7.03 11.40
N VAL A 26 -12.05 6.88 11.64
CA VAL A 26 -12.79 5.64 11.35
C VAL A 26 -12.62 5.25 9.87
N GLY A 27 -12.18 4.02 9.62
CA GLY A 27 -11.92 3.53 8.25
C GLY A 27 -10.75 4.22 7.54
N GLY A 28 -9.89 4.96 8.24
CA GLY A 28 -8.77 5.70 7.67
C GLY A 28 -7.40 5.23 8.10
N SER A 29 -6.39 6.03 7.78
CA SER A 29 -5.00 5.80 8.18
C SER A 29 -4.90 5.56 9.69
N ASN A 30 -4.11 4.57 10.12
CA ASN A 30 -4.00 4.25 11.53
C ASN A 30 -3.10 5.25 12.28
N LYS A 31 -3.17 5.24 13.62
CA LYS A 31 -2.37 6.16 14.46
C LYS A 31 -0.87 5.86 14.36
N SER A 32 -0.48 4.58 14.33
CA SER A 32 0.92 4.13 14.24
C SER A 32 1.60 4.54 12.92
N GLY A 33 0.82 4.77 11.86
CA GLY A 33 1.32 5.15 10.55
C GLY A 33 1.73 3.97 9.66
N THR A 34 1.50 2.74 10.09
CA THR A 34 1.75 1.52 9.31
C THR A 34 0.65 1.24 8.29
N THR A 35 -0.56 1.78 8.50
CA THR A 35 -1.64 1.74 7.50
C THR A 35 -1.93 3.16 7.04
N LYS A 36 -1.83 3.39 5.72
CA LYS A 36 -2.27 4.63 5.05
C LYS A 36 -3.45 4.31 4.14
N VAL A 37 -4.50 5.10 4.22
CA VAL A 37 -5.66 4.96 3.32
C VAL A 37 -5.78 6.22 2.47
N PHE A 38 -5.63 6.07 1.16
CA PHE A 38 -5.66 7.15 0.18
C PHE A 38 -7.03 7.29 -0.46
N ASP A 39 -7.48 8.52 -0.63
CA ASP A 39 -8.58 8.86 -1.52
C ASP A 39 -8.11 8.72 -2.97
N SER A 40 -8.52 7.64 -3.61
CA SER A 40 -7.98 7.17 -4.89
C SER A 40 -9.00 7.19 -6.02
N ARG A 41 -10.12 7.90 -5.85
CA ARG A 41 -11.21 7.98 -6.85
C ARG A 41 -10.74 8.50 -8.21
N ALA A 42 -9.68 9.32 -8.23
CA ALA A 42 -9.06 9.82 -9.45
C ALA A 42 -8.14 8.77 -10.13
N LEU A 43 -7.79 7.68 -9.46
CA LEU A 43 -6.97 6.60 -10.01
C LEU A 43 -7.84 5.47 -10.56
N THR A 44 -7.43 4.98 -11.72
CA THR A 44 -7.88 3.71 -12.27
C THR A 44 -7.25 2.52 -11.53
N ASP A 45 -7.91 1.37 -11.60
CA ASP A 45 -7.36 0.13 -11.07
C ASP A 45 -6.02 -0.25 -11.71
N ALA A 46 -5.84 0.03 -13.01
CA ALA A 46 -4.59 -0.21 -13.71
C ALA A 46 -3.44 0.62 -13.13
N GLN A 47 -3.66 1.92 -12.87
CA GLN A 47 -2.64 2.78 -12.27
C GLN A 47 -2.23 2.31 -10.86
N ILE A 48 -3.16 1.81 -10.06
CA ILE A 48 -2.84 1.27 -8.73
C ILE A 48 -2.02 -0.03 -8.86
N LYS A 49 -2.39 -0.91 -9.80
CA LYS A 49 -1.67 -2.16 -10.08
C LYS A 49 -0.26 -1.89 -10.62
N ASP A 50 -0.11 -0.95 -11.53
CA ASP A 50 1.17 -0.54 -12.09
C ASP A 50 2.07 0.06 -11.01
N TYR A 51 1.51 0.89 -10.12
CA TYR A 51 2.24 1.39 -8.95
C TYR A 51 2.71 0.24 -8.04
N ALA A 52 1.86 -0.76 -7.77
CA ALA A 52 2.26 -1.94 -7.02
C ALA A 52 3.40 -2.70 -7.71
N GLN A 53 3.36 -2.81 -9.04
CA GLN A 53 4.40 -3.44 -9.85
C GLN A 53 5.71 -2.63 -9.86
N GLN A 54 5.66 -1.31 -9.78
CA GLN A 54 6.87 -0.48 -9.65
C GLN A 54 7.57 -0.70 -8.30
N LEU A 55 6.81 -0.89 -7.22
CA LEU A 55 7.35 -1.15 -5.88
C LEU A 55 8.17 -2.45 -5.78
N THR A 56 8.06 -3.35 -6.76
CA THR A 56 8.83 -4.60 -6.78
C THR A 56 10.18 -4.48 -7.48
N GLY A 57 10.54 -3.29 -8.00
CA GLY A 57 11.81 -3.08 -8.70
C GLY A 57 11.97 -3.95 -9.96
N GLY A 58 10.87 -4.34 -10.59
CA GLY A 58 10.87 -5.15 -11.81
C GLY A 58 10.59 -6.64 -11.61
N VAL A 59 10.50 -7.14 -10.37
CA VAL A 59 10.06 -8.52 -10.11
C VAL A 59 8.55 -8.64 -10.38
N PRO A 60 8.08 -9.52 -11.28
CA PRO A 60 6.66 -9.58 -11.63
C PRO A 60 5.77 -9.99 -10.44
N LEU A 61 4.67 -9.27 -10.24
CA LEU A 61 3.60 -9.70 -9.34
C LEU A 61 2.86 -10.89 -9.95
N LYS A 62 2.91 -12.05 -9.31
CA LYS A 62 2.23 -13.27 -9.77
C LYS A 62 0.98 -13.54 -8.96
N GLN A 63 -0.11 -13.91 -9.63
CA GLN A 63 -1.34 -14.29 -8.93
C GLN A 63 -1.08 -15.53 -8.07
N THR A 64 -1.50 -15.48 -6.82
CA THR A 64 -1.44 -16.63 -5.92
C THR A 64 -2.61 -17.58 -6.19
N ARG A 65 -2.70 -18.66 -5.41
CA ARG A 65 -3.87 -19.55 -5.41
C ARG A 65 -5.19 -18.84 -5.05
N THR A 66 -5.11 -17.68 -4.39
CA THR A 66 -6.29 -16.86 -4.07
C THR A 66 -6.52 -15.85 -5.20
N PRO A 67 -7.66 -15.92 -5.91
CA PRO A 67 -8.01 -14.94 -6.94
C PRO A 67 -7.98 -13.51 -6.39
N GLY A 68 -7.46 -12.59 -7.20
CA GLY A 68 -7.33 -11.18 -6.80
C GLY A 68 -6.21 -10.89 -5.80
N VAL A 69 -5.35 -11.86 -5.47
CA VAL A 69 -4.14 -11.68 -4.65
C VAL A 69 -2.90 -11.99 -5.49
N TYR A 70 -2.00 -11.02 -5.61
CA TYR A 70 -0.77 -11.09 -6.36
C TYR A 70 0.42 -10.82 -5.43
N MET A 71 1.54 -11.49 -5.65
CA MET A 71 2.69 -11.41 -4.76
C MET A 71 4.01 -11.43 -5.54
N ALA A 72 4.99 -10.71 -5.01
CA ALA A 72 6.39 -10.79 -5.40
C ALA A 72 7.25 -10.87 -4.13
N GLU A 73 8.22 -11.77 -4.14
CA GLU A 73 9.31 -11.83 -3.15
C GLU A 73 10.57 -11.31 -3.81
N LEU A 74 11.20 -10.32 -3.18
CA LEU A 74 12.40 -9.66 -3.69
C LEU A 74 13.64 -10.30 -3.09
N SER A 75 14.79 -10.10 -3.73
CA SER A 75 16.09 -10.67 -3.30
C SER A 75 16.55 -10.19 -1.93
N ASP A 76 16.07 -9.04 -1.46
CA ASP A 76 16.35 -8.50 -0.13
C ASP A 76 15.43 -9.06 0.98
N GLY A 77 14.55 -10.01 0.63
CA GLY A 77 13.57 -10.61 1.52
C GLY A 77 12.27 -9.82 1.66
N THR A 78 12.13 -8.66 1.00
CA THR A 78 10.88 -7.91 0.96
C THR A 78 9.78 -8.74 0.28
N THR A 79 8.60 -8.75 0.86
CA THR A 79 7.40 -9.27 0.21
C THR A 79 6.47 -8.09 -0.13
N VAL A 80 6.10 -7.97 -1.40
CA VAL A 80 5.06 -7.03 -1.87
C VAL A 80 3.84 -7.85 -2.27
N ARG A 81 2.70 -7.54 -1.68
CA ARG A 81 1.41 -8.20 -1.99
C ARG A 81 0.37 -7.18 -2.40
N LEU A 82 -0.20 -7.34 -3.59
CA LEU A 82 -1.36 -6.59 -4.06
C LEU A 82 -2.61 -7.44 -3.90
N ARG A 83 -3.68 -6.89 -3.33
CA ARG A 83 -4.93 -7.62 -3.14
C ARG A 83 -6.18 -6.75 -3.31
N SER A 84 -7.21 -7.31 -3.94
CA SER A 84 -8.57 -6.74 -4.01
C SER A 84 -9.47 -7.24 -2.87
N VAL A 85 -8.92 -7.99 -1.91
CA VAL A 85 -9.64 -8.56 -0.77
C VAL A 85 -8.95 -8.18 0.55
N SER A 86 -9.72 -7.62 1.48
CA SER A 86 -9.25 -7.23 2.81
C SER A 86 -10.39 -7.37 3.83
N SER A 87 -10.06 -7.93 5.00
CA SER A 87 -11.01 -8.09 6.11
C SER A 87 -11.56 -6.75 6.63
N SER A 88 -10.93 -5.63 6.26
CA SER A 88 -11.31 -4.27 6.66
C SER A 88 -12.00 -3.48 5.54
N ASP A 89 -12.39 -4.12 4.43
CA ASP A 89 -12.93 -3.41 3.27
C ASP A 89 -14.27 -2.74 3.55
N GLN A 90 -15.11 -3.34 4.41
CA GLN A 90 -16.37 -2.70 4.81
C GLN A 90 -16.15 -1.37 5.56
N LEU A 91 -15.02 -1.26 6.29
CA LEU A 91 -14.68 -0.05 7.05
C LEU A 91 -13.90 0.95 6.22
N THR A 92 -12.90 0.49 5.46
CA THR A 92 -11.99 1.36 4.70
C THR A 92 -12.51 1.71 3.31
N LYS A 93 -13.42 0.89 2.77
CA LYS A 93 -13.93 0.94 1.39
C LYS A 93 -12.82 0.84 0.34
N ALA A 94 -11.69 0.23 0.70
CA ALA A 94 -10.55 0.08 -0.19
C ALA A 94 -10.89 -0.91 -1.32
N ARG A 95 -10.59 -0.53 -2.56
CA ARG A 95 -10.70 -1.38 -3.76
C ARG A 95 -9.44 -2.23 -3.95
N TRP A 96 -8.29 -1.68 -3.56
CA TRP A 96 -6.99 -2.35 -3.61
C TRP A 96 -6.19 -2.04 -2.34
N THR A 97 -5.45 -3.04 -1.87
CA THR A 97 -4.46 -2.89 -0.79
C THR A 97 -3.11 -3.42 -1.26
N ILE A 98 -2.04 -2.68 -0.98
CA ILE A 98 -0.65 -3.12 -1.13
C ILE A 98 -0.07 -3.34 0.27
N ASP A 99 0.35 -4.57 0.55
CA ASP A 99 1.11 -4.90 1.74
C ASP A 99 2.60 -4.94 1.41
N ILE A 100 3.43 -4.35 2.27
CA ILE A 100 4.89 -4.42 2.23
C ILE A 100 5.37 -5.01 3.55
N GLU A 101 6.03 -6.16 3.48
CA GLU A 101 6.52 -6.90 4.64
C GLU A 101 8.02 -7.16 4.52
N LYS A 102 8.68 -7.31 5.67
CA LYS A 102 10.10 -7.71 5.79
C LYS A 102 11.11 -6.82 5.05
N ASN A 103 10.71 -5.62 4.65
CA ASN A 103 11.59 -4.70 3.94
C ASN A 103 12.72 -4.19 4.86
N PRO A 104 14.00 -4.47 4.57
CA PRO A 104 15.12 -4.11 5.44
C PRO A 104 15.27 -2.59 5.60
N THR A 105 14.89 -1.80 4.60
CA THR A 105 14.96 -0.33 4.66
C THR A 105 13.93 0.28 5.62
N LEU A 106 12.89 -0.47 5.97
CA LEU A 106 11.84 -0.03 6.88
C LEU A 106 12.13 -0.36 8.35
N ARG A 107 13.09 -1.23 8.68
CA ARG A 107 13.37 -1.66 10.07
C ARG A 107 13.69 -0.50 11.04
N GLY A 108 14.30 0.58 10.55
CA GLY A 108 14.53 1.80 11.35
C GLY A 108 13.27 2.63 11.63
N VAL A 109 12.15 2.30 11.00
CA VAL A 109 10.85 3.00 11.12
C VAL A 109 9.80 2.09 11.75
N THR A 110 9.70 0.84 11.27
CA THR A 110 8.75 -0.16 11.76
C THR A 110 9.19 -1.56 11.34
N ASP A 111 8.97 -2.53 12.23
CA ASP A 111 9.09 -3.96 11.92
C ASP A 111 7.74 -4.60 11.54
N GLN A 112 6.68 -3.79 11.52
CA GLN A 112 5.33 -4.24 11.17
C GLN A 112 5.12 -4.21 9.67
N ARG A 113 4.12 -4.98 9.21
CA ARG A 113 3.56 -4.84 7.87
C ARG A 113 3.10 -3.40 7.63
N VAL A 114 3.53 -2.82 6.51
CA VAL A 114 2.99 -1.57 6.00
C VAL A 114 1.85 -1.88 5.02
N GLU A 115 0.73 -1.18 5.16
CA GLU A 115 -0.43 -1.28 4.27
C GLU A 115 -0.71 0.06 3.59
N LEU A 116 -0.79 0.06 2.27
CA LEU A 116 -1.29 1.18 1.46
C LEU A 116 -2.64 0.77 0.89
N LYS A 117 -3.71 1.45 1.31
CA LYS A 117 -5.09 1.16 0.90
C LYS A 117 -5.62 2.26 0.00
N PHE A 118 -6.33 1.88 -1.06
CA PHE A 118 -6.86 2.79 -2.08
C PHE A 118 -8.39 2.70 -2.09
N ARG A 119 -9.06 3.74 -1.56
CA ARG A 119 -10.53 3.83 -1.53
C ARG A 119 -11.05 4.58 -2.76
#